data_AF-A0AAE4QFP0-F1
#
_entry.id   AF-A0AAE4QFP0-F1
#
_cell.length_a   1.000
_cell.length_b   1.000
_cell.length_c   1.000
_cell.angle_alpha   90.00
_cell.angle_beta   90.00
_cell.angle_gamma   90.00
#
_symmetry.space_group_name_H-M   'P 1'
#
loop_
_entity.id
_entity.type
_entity.pdbx_description
1 polymer ?
#
loop_
_entity_poly.entity_id
_entity_poly.type
_entity_poly.pdbx_seq_one_letter_code
_entity_poly.pdbx_strand_id
1 'polypeptide(L)'
;MECLGCKLANEEEKIYKVYEDDYVTCFLDHEPFYPGHTLIVPKQHVLEVDELNDVVAKSVMDASKLIAKAIKIVYKPDGVTVCQNGGVFNELTHYHMHVVPRYKERSFAEFYMVQPGEKQNHKLEETQNLLTEAIVHMLLTEKA
;
A
#
# COMPACT_ATOMS: atom_id res chain seq x y z
N MET A 1 -18.03 -2.18 15.24
CA MET A 1 -18.25 -1.66 13.88
C MET A 1 -17.74 -2.70 12.90
N GLU A 2 -18.55 -3.17 11.95
CA GLU A 2 -18.16 -4.22 11.00
C GLU A 2 -17.46 -3.62 9.76
N CYS A 3 -16.43 -2.79 9.96
CA CYS A 3 -15.65 -2.22 8.87
C CYS A 3 -14.53 -3.19 8.46
N LEU A 4 -14.50 -3.60 7.18
CA LEU A 4 -13.45 -4.48 6.66
C LEU A 4 -12.06 -3.84 6.79
N GLY A 5 -11.94 -2.54 6.51
CA GLY A 5 -10.67 -1.81 6.68
C GLY A 5 -10.14 -1.84 8.11
N CYS A 6 -11.00 -1.71 9.12
CA CYS A 6 -10.60 -1.89 10.53
C CYS A 6 -10.05 -3.29 10.77
N LYS A 7 -10.74 -4.33 10.28
CA LYS A 7 -10.31 -5.72 10.48
C LYS A 7 -8.96 -6.00 9.82
N LEU A 8 -8.76 -5.51 8.59
CA LEU A 8 -7.49 -5.64 7.87
C LEU A 8 -6.37 -4.87 8.57
N ALA A 9 -6.61 -3.62 8.97
CA ALA A 9 -5.60 -2.78 9.62
C ALA A 9 -5.16 -3.32 10.99
N ASN A 10 -6.07 -3.99 11.71
CA ASN A 10 -5.82 -4.59 13.02
C ASN A 10 -5.56 -6.11 12.96
N GLU A 11 -5.28 -6.65 11.77
CA GLU A 11 -4.89 -8.05 11.56
C GLU A 11 -5.93 -9.09 12.05
N GLU A 12 -7.20 -8.71 12.08
CA GLU A 12 -8.32 -9.61 12.37
C GLU A 12 -8.67 -10.49 11.15
N GLU A 13 -8.17 -10.13 9.96
CA GLU A 13 -8.30 -10.86 8.70
C GLU A 13 -6.92 -11.17 8.11
N LYS A 14 -6.83 -12.19 7.25
CA LYS A 14 -5.55 -12.56 6.63
C LYS A 14 -5.07 -11.47 5.68
N ILE A 15 -3.88 -10.93 5.95
CA ILE A 15 -3.19 -9.95 5.10
C ILE A 15 -1.76 -10.40 4.78
N TYR A 16 -1.20 -9.88 3.69
CA TYR A 16 0.23 -9.97 3.39
C TYR A 16 0.92 -8.69 3.86
N LYS A 17 1.08 -8.57 5.19
CA LYS A 17 1.70 -7.42 5.86
C LYS A 17 3.17 -7.28 5.47
N VAL A 18 3.58 -6.07 5.10
CA VAL A 18 4.98 -5.74 4.73
C VAL A 18 5.62 -4.72 5.67
N TYR A 19 4.81 -3.92 6.37
CA TYR A 19 5.27 -2.93 7.34
C TYR A 19 4.13 -2.53 8.28
N GLU A 20 4.47 -2.08 9.48
CA GLU A 20 3.53 -1.57 10.47
C GLU A 20 4.27 -0.62 11.43
N ASP A 21 3.58 0.41 11.88
CA ASP A 21 3.95 1.23 13.03
C ASP A 21 2.78 1.36 14.01
N ASP A 22 2.86 2.27 14.98
CA ASP A 22 1.81 2.46 15.98
C ASP A 22 0.46 2.93 15.39
N TYR A 23 0.45 3.51 14.19
CA TYR A 23 -0.71 4.19 13.59
C TYR A 23 -1.24 3.54 12.31
N VAL A 24 -0.37 2.91 11.51
CA VAL A 24 -0.74 2.33 10.21
C VAL A 24 -0.22 0.91 10.05
N THR A 25 -0.95 0.13 9.27
CA THR A 25 -0.56 -1.19 8.79
C THR A 25 -0.46 -1.14 7.27
N CYS A 26 0.65 -1.61 6.72
CA CYS A 26 0.91 -1.66 5.29
C CYS A 26 0.91 -3.12 4.81
N PHE A 27 0.10 -3.42 3.80
CA PHE A 27 -0.04 -4.77 3.27
C PHE A 27 -0.30 -4.76 1.77
N LEU A 28 -0.01 -5.88 1.10
CA LEU A 28 -0.20 -6.00 -0.34
C LEU A 28 -1.69 -5.98 -0.70
N ASP A 29 -2.02 -5.29 -1.79
CA ASP A 29 -3.33 -5.40 -2.39
C ASP A 29 -3.54 -6.85 -2.87
N HIS A 30 -4.72 -7.40 -2.61
CA HIS A 30 -5.13 -8.73 -3.04
C HIS A 30 -5.33 -8.85 -4.56
N GLU A 31 -5.62 -7.75 -5.24
CA GLU A 31 -5.73 -7.64 -6.70
C GLU A 31 -4.76 -6.58 -7.23
N PRO A 32 -3.44 -6.83 -7.16
CA PRO A 32 -2.45 -5.80 -7.39
C PRO A 32 -2.34 -5.46 -8.89
N PHE A 33 -2.20 -4.18 -9.24
CA PHE A 33 -1.88 -3.78 -10.62
C PHE A 33 -0.51 -4.27 -11.08
N TYR A 34 0.45 -4.35 -10.14
CA TYR A 34 1.82 -4.83 -10.33
C TYR A 34 2.34 -5.43 -9.01
N PRO A 35 3.31 -6.37 -9.05
CA PRO A 35 4.00 -6.84 -7.85
C PRO A 35 4.55 -5.66 -7.03
N GLY A 36 4.14 -5.59 -5.76
CA GLY A 36 4.48 -4.52 -4.84
C GLY A 36 3.41 -3.45 -4.67
N HIS A 37 2.25 -3.54 -5.36
CA HIS A 37 1.08 -2.72 -5.03
C HIS A 37 0.70 -2.93 -3.56
N THR A 38 0.87 -1.87 -2.77
CA THR A 38 0.71 -1.89 -1.31
C THR A 38 -0.34 -0.88 -0.90
N LEU A 39 -1.19 -1.27 0.04
CA LEU A 39 -2.15 -0.43 0.74
C LEU A 39 -1.58 0.01 2.08
N ILE A 40 -1.72 1.29 2.42
CA ILE A 40 -1.40 1.86 3.72
C ILE A 40 -2.71 2.22 4.39
N VAL A 41 -3.00 1.57 5.52
CA VAL A 41 -4.30 1.63 6.17
C VAL A 41 -4.12 2.02 7.63
N PRO A 42 -4.69 3.16 8.09
CA PRO A 42 -4.72 3.53 9.50
C PRO A 42 -5.42 2.48 10.35
N LYS A 43 -4.87 2.21 11.53
CA LYS A 43 -5.46 1.30 12.53
C LYS A 43 -6.74 1.87 13.13
N GLN A 44 -6.76 3.19 13.37
CA GLN A 44 -7.98 3.91 13.73
C GLN A 44 -8.93 3.99 12.53
N HIS A 45 -10.23 3.93 12.78
CA HIS A 45 -11.20 4.14 11.70
C HIS A 45 -11.25 5.61 11.31
N VAL A 46 -10.98 5.85 10.03
CA VAL A 46 -11.11 7.15 9.35
C VAL A 46 -11.67 6.84 7.97
N LEU A 47 -12.64 7.61 7.51
CA LEU A 47 -13.24 7.37 6.20
C LEU A 47 -12.42 8.05 5.10
N GLU A 48 -12.07 9.31 5.31
CA GLU A 48 -11.55 10.20 4.28
C GLU A 48 -10.27 10.94 4.67
N VAL A 49 -9.59 11.49 3.66
CA VAL A 49 -8.31 12.19 3.83
C VAL A 49 -8.42 13.43 4.72
N ASP A 50 -9.55 14.13 4.68
CA ASP A 50 -9.84 15.33 5.47
C ASP A 50 -10.25 15.03 6.92
N GLU A 51 -10.42 13.75 7.26
CA GLU A 51 -10.68 13.29 8.63
C GLU A 51 -9.40 12.81 9.35
N LEU A 52 -8.27 12.70 8.64
CA LEU A 52 -7.01 12.33 9.24
C LEU A 52 -6.50 13.43 10.18
N ASN A 53 -6.14 13.05 11.41
CA ASN A 53 -5.35 13.91 12.27
C ASN A 53 -3.87 13.97 11.80
N ASP A 54 -3.15 15.01 12.20
CA ASP A 54 -1.77 15.26 11.76
C ASP A 54 -0.80 14.10 12.04
N VAL A 55 -0.99 13.41 13.17
CA VAL A 55 -0.12 12.30 13.58
C VAL A 55 -0.27 11.12 12.62
N VAL A 56 -1.52 10.74 12.32
CA VAL A 56 -1.79 9.64 11.40
C VAL A 56 -1.50 10.02 9.96
N ALA A 57 -1.81 11.26 9.54
CA ALA A 57 -1.46 11.75 8.22
C ALA A 57 0.07 11.71 7.98
N LYS A 58 0.86 12.09 9.00
CA LYS A 58 2.32 11.98 8.95
C LYS A 58 2.79 10.53 8.84
N SER A 59 2.26 9.63 9.66
CA SER A 59 2.60 8.20 9.61
C SER A 59 2.27 7.57 8.25
N VAL A 60 1.09 7.87 7.68
CA VAL A 60 0.71 7.44 6.33
C VAL A 60 1.74 7.90 5.29
N MET A 61 2.16 9.17 5.32
CA MET A 61 3.13 9.67 4.35
C MET A 61 4.54 9.13 4.56
N ASP A 62 4.99 8.95 5.81
CA ASP A 62 6.29 8.34 6.09
C ASP A 62 6.32 6.88 5.63
N ALA A 63 5.26 6.12 5.89
CA ALA A 63 5.08 4.77 5.37
C ALA A 63 5.10 4.76 3.84
N SER A 64 4.40 5.69 3.17
CA SER A 64 4.39 5.73 1.69
C SER A 64 5.78 5.94 1.10
N LYS A 65 6.61 6.77 1.73
CA LYS A 65 7.99 6.99 1.32
C LYS A 65 8.85 5.75 1.54
N LEU A 66 8.67 5.06 2.67
CA LEU A 66 9.36 3.80 2.99
C LEU A 66 9.02 2.71 1.96
N ILE A 67 7.72 2.48 1.73
CA ILE A 67 7.22 1.49 0.78
C ILE A 67 7.70 1.82 -0.65
N ALA A 68 7.61 3.07 -1.08
CA ALA A 68 8.08 3.47 -2.42
C ALA A 68 9.58 3.24 -2.62
N LYS A 69 10.41 3.49 -1.60
CA LYS A 69 11.84 3.17 -1.63
C LYS A 69 12.08 1.65 -1.70
N ALA A 70 11.38 0.86 -0.90
CA ALA A 70 11.51 -0.61 -0.90
C ALA A 70 11.12 -1.21 -2.25
N ILE A 71 9.98 -0.77 -2.83
CA ILE A 71 9.56 -1.13 -4.19
C ILE A 71 10.65 -0.82 -5.22
N LYS A 72 11.30 0.35 -5.12
CA LYS A 72 12.38 0.76 -6.03
C LYS A 72 13.62 -0.14 -5.93
N ILE A 73 13.95 -0.61 -4.73
CA ILE A 73 15.07 -1.53 -4.51
C ILE A 73 14.76 -2.91 -5.10
N VAL A 74 13.58 -3.44 -4.80
CA VAL A 74 13.20 -4.83 -5.15
C VAL A 74 12.90 -4.96 -6.64
N TYR A 75 12.05 -4.07 -7.18
CA TYR A 75 11.48 -4.24 -8.53
C TYR A 75 12.06 -3.30 -9.58
N LYS A 76 12.78 -2.25 -9.17
CA LYS A 76 13.36 -1.24 -10.08
C LYS A 76 12.36 -0.72 -11.13
N PRO A 77 11.12 -0.32 -10.74
CA PRO A 77 10.18 0.27 -11.67
C PRO A 77 10.68 1.63 -12.16
N ASP A 78 10.15 2.09 -13.30
CA ASP A 78 10.44 3.42 -13.83
C ASP A 78 9.81 4.55 -12.98
N GLY A 79 8.83 4.24 -12.14
CA GLY A 79 8.18 5.19 -11.24
C GLY A 79 7.31 4.54 -10.17
N VAL A 80 6.65 5.38 -9.37
CA VAL A 80 5.67 4.96 -8.35
C VAL A 80 4.50 5.94 -8.37
N THR A 81 3.28 5.44 -8.43
CA THR A 81 2.06 6.21 -8.15
C THR A 81 1.74 6.10 -6.66
N VAL A 82 1.42 7.24 -6.04
CA VAL A 82 0.78 7.27 -4.72
C VAL A 82 -0.58 7.94 -4.91
N CYS A 83 -1.65 7.26 -4.52
CA CYS A 83 -3.01 7.81 -4.65
C CYS A 83 -3.92 7.32 -3.52
N GLN A 84 -4.91 8.15 -3.20
CA GLN A 84 -6.03 7.80 -2.33
C GLN A 84 -7.32 8.24 -3.03
N ASN A 85 -8.35 7.41 -2.91
CA ASN A 85 -9.68 7.68 -3.45
C ASN A 85 -10.65 7.87 -2.29
N GLY A 86 -11.51 8.88 -2.40
CA GLY A 86 -12.53 9.20 -1.39
C GLY A 86 -13.96 9.11 -1.92
N GLY A 87 -14.92 9.20 -1.00
CA GLY A 87 -16.35 9.17 -1.29
C GLY A 87 -16.78 7.84 -1.91
N VAL A 88 -17.59 7.92 -2.97
CA VAL A 88 -18.10 6.71 -3.66
C VAL A 88 -17.02 5.86 -4.33
N PHE A 89 -15.80 6.38 -4.45
CA PHE A 89 -14.64 5.66 -5.00
C PHE A 89 -13.80 4.97 -3.92
N ASN A 90 -14.13 5.15 -2.63
CA ASN A 90 -13.51 4.45 -1.52
C ASN A 90 -14.23 3.12 -1.28
N GLU A 91 -13.82 2.08 -2.01
CA GLU A 91 -14.48 0.77 -1.98
C GLU A 91 -14.35 0.05 -0.63
N LEU A 92 -13.31 0.37 0.15
CA LEU A 92 -13.09 -0.22 1.48
C LEU A 92 -13.93 0.46 2.57
N THR A 93 -14.52 1.63 2.29
CA THR A 93 -15.21 2.49 3.28
C THR A 93 -14.39 2.73 4.54
N HIS A 94 -13.07 2.82 4.34
CA HIS A 94 -12.03 3.08 5.33
C HIS A 94 -10.83 3.63 4.57
N TYR A 95 -10.21 4.69 5.07
CA TYR A 95 -9.10 5.35 4.41
C TYR A 95 -8.01 4.34 4.06
N HIS A 96 -7.58 4.32 2.80
CA HIS A 96 -6.41 3.57 2.37
C HIS A 96 -5.68 4.34 1.29
N MET A 97 -4.35 4.35 1.38
CA MET A 97 -3.48 4.93 0.36
C MET A 97 -2.80 3.82 -0.42
N HIS A 98 -2.91 3.87 -1.74
CA HIS A 98 -2.22 2.98 -2.66
C HIS A 98 -0.81 3.49 -2.94
N VAL A 99 0.16 2.57 -2.92
CA VAL A 99 1.51 2.78 -3.43
C VAL A 99 1.76 1.73 -4.53
N VAL A 100 1.84 2.19 -5.78
CA VAL A 100 1.81 1.30 -6.95
C VAL A 100 3.07 1.49 -7.82
N PRO A 101 3.85 0.44 -8.07
CA PRO A 101 4.95 0.48 -9.03
C PRO A 101 4.45 0.85 -10.43
N ARG A 102 5.25 1.62 -11.20
CA ARG A 102 4.91 2.06 -12.56
C ARG A 102 6.04 1.75 -13.54
N TYR A 103 5.66 1.25 -14.71
CA TYR A 103 6.59 0.95 -15.80
C TYR A 103 6.18 1.73 -17.04
N LYS A 104 7.17 2.18 -17.82
CA LYS A 104 6.99 3.09 -18.98
C LYS A 104 6.08 2.55 -20.08
N GLU A 105 5.81 1.24 -20.08
CA GLU A 105 4.92 0.57 -21.03
C GLU A 105 3.44 0.95 -20.82
N ARG A 106 3.09 1.53 -19.67
CA ARG A 106 1.72 2.05 -19.40
C ARG A 106 1.73 3.52 -19.04
N SER A 107 1.07 4.32 -19.87
CA SER A 107 0.85 5.75 -19.64
C SER A 107 -0.03 6.03 -18.41
N PHE A 108 -0.13 7.31 -18.02
CA PHE A 108 -1.00 7.73 -16.92
C PHE A 108 -2.48 7.36 -17.16
N ALA A 109 -3.00 7.55 -18.37
CA ALA A 109 -4.39 7.24 -18.69
C ALA A 109 -4.65 5.73 -18.70
N GLU A 110 -3.79 4.94 -19.34
CA GLU A 110 -3.93 3.48 -19.44
C GLU A 110 -3.88 2.78 -18.08
N PHE A 111 -3.21 3.38 -17.09
CA PHE A 111 -3.16 2.86 -15.72
C PHE A 111 -4.53 2.84 -15.03
N TYR A 112 -5.39 3.83 -15.31
CA TYR A 112 -6.73 3.94 -14.72
C TYR A 112 -7.85 3.38 -15.61
N MET A 113 -7.52 2.90 -16.82
CA MET A 113 -8.50 2.25 -17.68
C MET A 113 -8.66 0.78 -17.25
N VAL A 114 -9.91 0.36 -17.08
CA VAL A 114 -10.28 -1.03 -16.75
C VAL A 114 -9.56 -1.98 -17.71
N GLN A 115 -8.79 -2.92 -17.15
CA GLN A 115 -8.16 -3.98 -17.89
C GLN A 115 -9.02 -5.24 -17.73
N PRO A 116 -9.85 -5.62 -18.71
CA PRO A 116 -10.53 -6.90 -18.67
C PRO A 116 -9.48 -8.00 -18.81
N GLY A 117 -9.31 -8.83 -17.77
CA GLY A 117 -9.00 -10.24 -18.00
C GLY A 117 -7.55 -10.71 -17.96
N GLU A 118 -6.56 -9.94 -17.53
CA GLU A 118 -5.26 -10.51 -17.16
C GLU A 118 -5.19 -10.74 -15.65
N LYS A 119 -5.72 -11.87 -15.18
CA LYS A 119 -5.35 -12.39 -13.86
C LYS A 119 -3.87 -12.78 -13.92
N GLN A 120 -2.99 -11.81 -13.66
CA GLN A 120 -1.60 -12.11 -13.43
C GLN A 120 -1.51 -12.87 -12.09
N ASN A 121 -0.86 -14.03 -12.12
CA ASN A 121 -0.66 -14.84 -10.93
C ASN A 121 0.41 -14.17 -10.05
N HIS A 122 0.01 -13.14 -9.31
CA HIS A 122 0.89 -12.44 -8.39
C HIS A 122 1.16 -13.33 -7.18
N LYS A 123 2.42 -13.73 -7.00
CA LYS A 123 2.87 -14.46 -5.83
C LYS A 123 3.00 -13.49 -4.66
N LEU A 124 1.90 -13.28 -3.94
CA LEU A 124 1.82 -12.33 -2.82
C LEU A 124 2.80 -12.69 -1.70
N GLU A 125 2.98 -13.98 -1.40
CA GLU A 125 3.94 -14.43 -0.38
C GLU A 125 5.39 -14.11 -0.75
N GLU A 126 5.79 -14.34 -2.02
CA GLU A 126 7.12 -13.99 -2.51
C GLU A 126 7.34 -12.47 -2.45
N THR A 127 6.33 -11.70 -2.86
CA THR A 127 6.36 -10.23 -2.83
C THR A 127 6.46 -9.71 -1.39
N GLN A 128 5.72 -10.32 -0.46
CA GLN A 128 5.75 -9.98 0.96
C GLN A 128 7.15 -10.17 1.53
N ASN A 129 7.78 -11.32 1.27
CA ASN A 129 9.12 -11.63 1.76
C ASN A 129 10.15 -10.62 1.24
N LEU A 130 10.18 -10.38 -0.08
CA LEU A 130 11.13 -9.45 -0.70
C LEU A 130 11.00 -8.02 -0.16
N LEU A 131 9.77 -7.51 -0.02
CA LEU A 131 9.56 -6.16 0.50
C LEU A 131 9.89 -6.06 1.99
N THR A 132 9.51 -7.06 2.79
CA THR A 132 9.81 -7.09 4.23
C THR A 132 11.32 -7.09 4.47
N GLU A 133 12.07 -7.93 3.74
CA GLU A 133 13.53 -7.98 3.83
C GLU A 133 14.17 -6.63 3.48
N ALA A 134 13.73 -6.01 2.37
CA ALA A 134 14.24 -4.70 1.95
C ALA A 134 13.95 -3.61 3.00
N ILE A 135 12.73 -3.59 3.55
CA ILE A 135 12.30 -2.62 4.56
C ILE A 135 13.11 -2.80 5.86
N VAL A 136 13.28 -4.03 6.34
CA VAL A 136 14.07 -4.32 7.54
C VAL A 136 15.50 -3.83 7.36
N HIS A 137 16.14 -4.14 6.23
CA HIS A 137 17.50 -3.68 5.93
C HIS A 137 17.61 -2.14 5.93
N MET A 138 16.64 -1.46 5.32
CA MET A 138 16.61 0.01 5.31
C MET A 138 16.47 0.60 6.71
N LEU A 139 15.55 0.09 7.53
CA LEU A 139 15.33 0.59 8.89
C LEU A 139 16.52 0.34 9.82
N LEU A 140 17.32 -0.71 9.57
CA LEU A 140 18.56 -0.98 10.30
C LEU A 140 19.69 -0.03 9.88
N THR A 141 19.76 0.34 8.60
CA THR A 141 20.81 1.21 8.06
C THR A 141 20.56 2.69 8.33
N GLU A 142 19.31 3.15 8.40
CA GLU A 142 18.97 4.54 8.79
C GLU A 142 19.17 4.82 10.29
N LYS A 143 19.33 3.78 11.12
CA LYS A 143 19.58 3.89 12.58
C LYS A 143 21.06 3.78 12.97
N ALA A 144 21.94 3.47 12.02
CA ALA A 144 23.39 3.37 12.21
C ALA A 144 24.08 4.70 11.88
#